data_AF-A0A2P8DS06-F1
#
_entry.id   AF-A0A2P8DS06-F1
#
_cell.length_a   1.000
_cell.length_b   1.000
_cell.length_c   1.000
_cell.angle_alpha   90.00
_cell.angle_beta   90.00
_cell.angle_gamma   90.00
#
_symmetry.space_group_name_H-M   'P 1'
#
loop_
_entity.id
_entity.type
_entity.pdbx_description
1 polymer ?
#
loop_
_entity_poly.entity_id
_entity_poly.type
_entity_poly.pdbx_seq_one_letter_code
_entity_poly.pdbx_strand_id
1 'polypeptide(L)'
;MPPVSEDIEVFTTKPSASEATFKKGGPIQAKTGESKAIIFYAPKLENIGYIDNTGSDSVTSYSKAIATGFVFSMQQTISTEQAIEFNAEFVKGSFKLTMSLTFSQQWSKVTTETYTFQVPSGKKAFTYQGYIQLATLVHTHSSNTYAFEAYGGNLYTPALVTRNSPILPA
;
A
#
# COMPACT_ATOMS: atom_id res chain seq x y z
N MET A 1 -24.24 3.59 -11.03
CA MET A 1 -23.10 4.26 -11.68
C MET A 1 -21.86 3.97 -10.85
N PRO A 2 -20.72 3.53 -11.42
CA PRO A 2 -19.50 3.35 -10.65
C PRO A 2 -19.06 4.70 -10.04
N PRO A 3 -18.39 4.71 -8.87
CA PRO A 3 -17.95 5.95 -8.27
C PRO A 3 -16.87 6.59 -9.14
N VAL A 4 -17.12 7.83 -9.59
CA VAL A 4 -16.14 8.71 -10.21
C VAL A 4 -15.70 9.68 -9.12
N SER A 5 -14.75 9.26 -8.29
CA SER A 5 -14.10 10.17 -7.34
C SER A 5 -12.72 10.48 -7.88
N GLU A 6 -12.43 11.76 -8.12
CA GLU A 6 -11.09 12.24 -8.46
C GLU A 6 -10.14 12.12 -7.26
N ASP A 7 -10.69 12.15 -6.03
CA ASP A 7 -9.95 12.00 -4.78
C ASP A 7 -10.28 10.66 -4.10
N ILE A 8 -9.35 9.71 -4.15
CA ILE A 8 -9.43 8.47 -3.35
C ILE A 8 -8.94 8.75 -1.93
N GLU A 9 -9.66 8.23 -0.94
CA GLU A 9 -9.25 8.33 0.46
C GLU A 9 -8.49 7.08 0.92
N VAL A 10 -7.39 7.28 1.64
CA VAL A 10 -6.69 6.22 2.37
C VAL A 10 -7.08 6.31 3.85
N PHE A 11 -7.91 5.37 4.30
CA PHE A 11 -8.38 5.33 5.68
C PHE A 11 -7.26 4.91 6.65
N THR A 12 -7.28 5.41 7.88
CA THR A 12 -6.30 5.01 8.90
C THR A 12 -6.49 3.58 9.40
N THR A 13 -7.73 3.08 9.39
CA THR A 13 -8.12 1.70 9.75
C THR A 13 -9.15 1.18 8.77
N LYS A 14 -9.44 -0.14 8.77
CA LYS A 14 -10.49 -0.70 7.91
C LYS A 14 -11.85 -0.03 8.24
N PRO A 15 -12.46 0.72 7.31
CA PRO A 15 -13.73 1.39 7.57
C PRO A 15 -14.90 0.40 7.56
N SER A 16 -16.06 0.83 8.04
CA SER A 16 -17.30 0.06 7.92
C SER A 16 -17.77 0.00 6.46
N ALA A 17 -18.46 -1.09 6.08
CA ALA A 17 -19.07 -1.21 4.77
C ALA A 17 -20.30 -0.28 4.66
N SER A 18 -20.19 0.80 3.90
CA SER A 18 -21.25 1.78 3.71
C SER A 18 -21.13 2.48 2.36
N GLU A 19 -22.20 3.17 1.94
CA GLU A 19 -22.18 4.02 0.75
C GLU A 19 -21.11 5.12 0.85
N ALA A 20 -20.91 5.70 2.03
CA ALA A 20 -19.90 6.73 2.26
C ALA A 20 -18.49 6.20 1.99
N THR A 21 -18.18 5.01 2.51
CA THR A 21 -16.91 4.31 2.23
C THR A 21 -16.77 3.99 0.75
N PHE A 22 -17.85 3.52 0.12
CA PHE A 22 -17.86 3.14 -1.30
C PHE A 22 -17.52 4.32 -2.22
N LYS A 23 -18.06 5.51 -1.93
CA LYS A 23 -17.81 6.74 -2.70
C LYS A 23 -16.37 7.26 -2.60
N LYS A 24 -15.61 6.83 -1.59
CA LYS A 24 -14.21 7.21 -1.35
C LYS A 24 -13.19 6.21 -1.90
N GLY A 25 -13.67 5.09 -2.45
CA GLY A 25 -12.84 4.06 -3.06
C GLY A 25 -12.52 4.32 -4.52
N GLY A 26 -11.51 3.63 -5.03
CA GLY A 26 -11.21 3.61 -6.46
C GLY A 26 -12.16 2.68 -7.22
N PRO A 27 -12.60 3.03 -8.44
CA PRO A 27 -13.42 2.14 -9.24
C PRO A 27 -12.64 0.92 -9.74
N ILE A 28 -13.26 -0.26 -9.67
CA ILE A 28 -12.73 -1.50 -10.27
C ILE A 28 -13.80 -2.20 -11.09
N GLN A 29 -13.38 -3.11 -11.98
CA GLN A 29 -14.30 -3.83 -12.85
C GLN A 29 -15.33 -4.63 -12.03
N ALA A 30 -16.61 -4.47 -12.37
CA ALA A 30 -17.73 -5.15 -11.73
C ALA A 30 -18.49 -6.03 -12.71
N LYS A 31 -19.26 -6.98 -12.18
CA LYS A 31 -20.22 -7.80 -12.94
C LYS A 31 -21.58 -7.09 -13.01
N THR A 32 -22.44 -7.51 -13.94
CA THR A 32 -23.82 -6.99 -14.06
C THR A 32 -24.60 -7.17 -12.75
N GLY A 33 -25.27 -6.11 -12.28
CA GLY A 33 -26.08 -6.10 -11.05
C GLY A 33 -25.33 -5.67 -9.78
N GLU A 34 -24.03 -5.39 -9.90
CA GLU A 34 -23.19 -4.93 -8.80
C GLU A 34 -22.34 -3.73 -9.21
N SER A 35 -21.77 -3.04 -8.23
CA SER A 35 -20.69 -2.08 -8.43
C SER A 35 -19.60 -2.36 -7.40
N LYS A 36 -18.33 -2.17 -7.78
CA LYS A 36 -17.19 -2.49 -6.92
C LYS A 36 -16.27 -1.29 -6.78
N ALA A 37 -15.73 -1.14 -5.59
CA ALA A 37 -14.71 -0.14 -5.28
C ALA A 37 -13.56 -0.79 -4.50
N ILE A 38 -12.33 -0.40 -4.80
CA ILE A 38 -11.17 -0.72 -3.98
C ILE A 38 -11.03 0.32 -2.88
N ILE A 39 -10.97 -0.15 -1.64
CA ILE A 39 -10.81 0.66 -0.44
C ILE A 39 -9.37 0.54 0.05
N PHE A 40 -8.69 1.66 0.19
CA PHE A 40 -7.33 1.76 0.71
C PHE A 40 -7.39 2.10 2.18
N TYR A 41 -6.69 1.34 3.02
CA TYR A 41 -6.70 1.58 4.45
C TYR A 41 -5.42 1.12 5.15
N ALA A 42 -5.25 1.55 6.39
CA ALA A 42 -4.17 1.15 7.29
C ALA A 42 -2.78 1.24 6.63
N PRO A 43 -2.32 2.45 6.24
CA PRO A 43 -0.95 2.66 5.79
C PRO A 43 0.02 2.24 6.89
N LYS A 44 0.92 1.31 6.57
CA LYS A 44 1.85 0.69 7.50
C LYS A 44 3.25 0.62 6.91
N LEU A 45 4.21 0.34 7.79
CA LEU A 45 5.57 0.01 7.42
C LEU A 45 5.80 -1.49 7.61
N GLU A 46 6.54 -2.09 6.71
CA GLU A 46 7.11 -3.43 6.84
C GLU A 46 8.63 -3.32 6.99
N ASN A 47 9.22 -4.04 7.94
CA ASN A 47 10.68 -4.13 8.03
C ASN A 47 11.18 -5.05 6.91
N ILE A 48 12.01 -4.52 6.02
CA ILE A 48 12.55 -5.28 4.89
C ILE A 48 14.02 -5.64 5.06
N GLY A 49 14.70 -5.13 6.08
CA GLY A 49 16.09 -5.43 6.34
C GLY A 49 16.65 -4.77 7.59
N TYR A 50 17.60 -5.46 8.23
CA TYR A 50 18.38 -4.97 9.35
C TYR A 50 19.85 -5.32 9.12
N ILE A 51 20.72 -4.34 9.30
CA ILE A 51 22.18 -4.56 9.32
C ILE A 51 22.73 -3.92 10.59
N ASP A 52 23.35 -4.75 11.41
CA ASP A 52 24.21 -4.31 12.52
C ASP A 52 25.66 -4.40 12.08
N ASN A 53 26.27 -3.26 11.77
CA ASN A 53 27.68 -3.17 11.39
C ASN A 53 28.50 -2.47 12.48
N THR A 54 28.01 -2.49 13.73
CA THR A 54 28.67 -1.79 14.84
C THR A 54 29.98 -2.46 15.29
N GLY A 55 30.14 -3.77 15.04
CA GLY A 55 31.33 -4.55 15.41
C GLY A 55 32.32 -4.82 14.28
N SER A 56 32.25 -4.08 13.16
CA SER A 56 33.09 -4.29 11.98
C SER A 56 33.70 -2.98 11.49
N ASP A 57 34.94 -3.06 10.99
CA ASP A 57 35.67 -1.95 10.36
C ASP A 57 35.39 -1.85 8.84
N SER A 58 34.70 -2.83 8.27
CA SER A 58 34.34 -2.86 6.85
C SER A 58 32.95 -2.28 6.59
N VAL A 59 32.67 -1.85 5.36
CA VAL A 59 31.31 -1.51 4.93
C VAL A 59 30.56 -2.80 4.62
N THR A 60 29.38 -2.97 5.21
CA THR A 60 28.51 -4.10 4.90
C THR A 60 27.47 -3.69 3.87
N SER A 61 27.34 -4.48 2.80
CA SER A 61 26.32 -4.29 1.76
C SER A 61 25.32 -5.43 1.78
N TYR A 62 24.03 -5.12 1.68
CA TYR A 62 22.94 -6.09 1.56
C TYR A 62 22.06 -5.71 0.38
N SER A 63 21.82 -6.66 -0.52
CA SER A 63 20.92 -6.47 -1.65
C SER A 63 19.66 -7.30 -1.47
N LYS A 64 18.50 -6.67 -1.69
CA LYS A 64 17.20 -7.34 -1.62
C LYS A 64 16.34 -6.93 -2.81
N ALA A 65 15.70 -7.93 -3.40
CA ALA A 65 14.63 -7.74 -4.37
C ALA A 65 13.36 -7.29 -3.62
N ILE A 66 12.90 -6.08 -3.91
CA ILE A 66 11.74 -5.46 -3.27
C ILE A 66 10.63 -5.34 -4.31
N ALA A 67 9.45 -5.86 -3.96
CA ALA A 67 8.26 -5.75 -4.79
C ALA A 67 7.57 -4.41 -4.55
N THR A 68 7.19 -3.74 -5.64
CA THR A 68 6.37 -2.54 -5.64
C THR A 68 5.15 -2.77 -6.52
N GLY A 69 4.00 -2.22 -6.12
CA GLY A 69 2.73 -2.39 -6.82
C GLY A 69 1.72 -3.24 -6.04
N PHE A 70 0.64 -3.59 -6.72
CA PHE A 70 -0.48 -4.32 -6.12
C PHE A 70 -0.17 -5.81 -5.96
N VAL A 71 -0.11 -6.26 -4.71
CA VAL A 71 -0.10 -7.67 -4.36
C VAL A 71 -1.50 -8.04 -3.86
N PHE A 72 -2.36 -8.41 -4.80
CA PHE A 72 -3.66 -8.99 -4.49
C PHE A 72 -3.57 -10.51 -4.40
N SER A 73 -4.39 -11.13 -3.54
CA SER A 73 -4.63 -12.56 -3.60
C SER A 73 -5.53 -12.96 -4.80
N MET A 74 -6.23 -12.00 -5.42
CA MET A 74 -7.10 -12.19 -6.57
C MET A 74 -6.81 -11.14 -7.65
N GLN A 75 -6.71 -11.52 -8.92
CA GLN A 75 -6.50 -10.58 -10.04
C GLN A 75 -7.67 -9.58 -10.12
N GLN A 76 -7.47 -8.37 -9.61
CA GLN A 76 -8.40 -7.24 -9.74
C GLN A 76 -7.82 -6.31 -10.82
N THR A 77 -8.58 -6.12 -11.90
CA THR A 77 -8.21 -5.17 -12.96
C THR A 77 -8.81 -3.81 -12.62
N ILE A 78 -7.95 -2.81 -12.38
CA ILE A 78 -8.38 -1.42 -12.26
C ILE A 78 -8.87 -0.99 -13.64
N SER A 79 -10.15 -0.60 -13.73
CA SER A 79 -10.85 -0.43 -15.01
C SER A 79 -10.68 0.95 -15.63
N THR A 80 -9.84 1.82 -15.05
CA THR A 80 -9.72 3.22 -15.49
C THR A 80 -8.41 3.44 -16.26
N GLU A 81 -8.53 4.08 -17.42
CA GLU A 81 -7.42 4.73 -18.13
C GLU A 81 -6.95 6.01 -17.40
N GLN A 82 -7.71 6.45 -16.40
CA GLN A 82 -7.46 7.67 -15.64
C GLN A 82 -6.42 7.44 -14.55
N ALA A 83 -5.46 8.37 -14.50
CA ALA A 83 -4.53 8.60 -13.42
C ALA A 83 -5.30 9.02 -12.15
N ILE A 84 -5.42 8.15 -11.14
CA ILE A 84 -6.09 8.53 -9.88
C ILE A 84 -5.05 8.89 -8.83
N GLU A 85 -5.06 10.13 -8.37
CA GLU A 85 -4.14 10.57 -7.33
C GLU A 85 -4.70 10.31 -5.93
N PHE A 86 -3.82 9.95 -5.01
CA PHE A 86 -4.17 9.84 -3.60
C PHE A 86 -2.96 10.18 -2.73
N ASN A 87 -3.28 10.68 -1.53
CA ASN A 87 -2.29 10.95 -0.50
C ASN A 87 -2.36 9.87 0.57
N ALA A 88 -1.23 9.23 0.84
CA ALA A 88 -1.09 8.29 1.94
C ALA A 88 -0.18 8.88 3.01
N GLU A 89 -0.65 8.88 4.25
CA GLU A 89 0.14 9.29 5.41
C GLU A 89 0.46 8.07 6.29
N PHE A 90 1.74 7.73 6.36
CA PHE A 90 2.24 6.66 7.23
C PHE A 90 2.68 7.27 8.55
N VAL A 91 1.88 7.07 9.61
CA VAL A 91 2.18 7.57 10.96
C VAL A 91 2.51 6.40 11.89
N LYS A 92 3.72 6.39 12.45
CA LYS A 92 4.07 5.45 13.51
C LYS A 92 5.11 6.04 14.47
N GLY A 93 4.76 6.16 15.74
CA GLY A 93 5.60 6.86 16.73
C GLY A 93 5.82 8.32 16.33
N SER A 94 7.08 8.77 16.31
CA SER A 94 7.47 10.13 15.89
C SER A 94 7.71 10.28 14.39
N PHE A 95 7.31 9.29 13.58
CA PHE A 95 7.54 9.27 12.14
C PHE A 95 6.26 9.54 11.36
N LYS A 96 6.36 10.45 10.39
CA LYS A 96 5.34 10.77 9.39
C LYS A 96 5.98 10.73 8.01
N LEU A 97 5.42 9.93 7.10
CA LEU A 97 5.73 9.95 5.68
C LEU A 97 4.45 10.23 4.91
N THR A 98 4.46 11.29 4.11
CA THR A 98 3.36 11.61 3.19
C THR A 98 3.80 11.28 1.77
N MET A 99 3.00 10.52 1.05
CA MET A 99 3.21 10.20 -0.35
C MET A 99 2.00 10.61 -1.17
N SER A 100 2.24 11.26 -2.30
CA SER A 100 1.27 11.38 -3.38
C SER A 100 1.58 10.31 -4.42
N LEU A 101 0.59 9.49 -4.73
CA LEU A 101 0.72 8.39 -5.68
C LEU A 101 -0.37 8.53 -6.75
N THR A 102 0.02 8.33 -8.00
CA THR A 102 -0.88 8.36 -9.16
C THR A 102 -1.10 6.94 -9.65
N PHE A 103 -2.35 6.46 -9.60
CA PHE A 103 -2.75 5.14 -10.07
C PHE A 103 -2.95 5.13 -11.57
N SER A 104 -2.23 4.25 -12.26
CA SER A 104 -2.56 3.83 -13.62
C SER A 104 -2.69 2.31 -13.68
N GLN A 105 -3.17 1.75 -14.80
CA GLN A 105 -3.17 0.30 -15.05
C GLN A 105 -1.79 -0.35 -14.78
N GLN A 106 -0.69 0.41 -14.86
CA GLN A 106 0.67 -0.07 -14.68
C GLN A 106 0.94 -0.63 -13.28
N TRP A 107 0.23 -0.17 -12.25
CA TRP A 107 0.40 -0.65 -10.87
C TRP A 107 -0.25 -2.02 -10.61
N SER A 108 -1.16 -2.46 -11.47
CA SER A 108 -1.69 -3.83 -11.43
C SER A 108 -0.62 -4.89 -11.70
N LYS A 109 0.56 -4.47 -12.19
CA LYS A 109 1.76 -5.29 -12.32
C LYS A 109 2.65 -5.06 -11.11
N VAL A 110 3.01 -6.15 -10.45
CA VAL A 110 4.09 -6.13 -9.45
C VAL A 110 5.41 -6.00 -10.20
N THR A 111 6.14 -4.92 -9.96
CA THR A 111 7.54 -4.79 -10.36
C THR A 111 8.44 -5.15 -9.19
N THR A 112 9.55 -5.82 -9.50
CA THR A 112 10.56 -6.16 -8.51
C THR A 112 11.84 -5.45 -8.89
N GLU A 113 12.35 -4.62 -7.98
CA GLU A 113 13.61 -3.90 -8.13
C GLU A 113 14.60 -4.36 -7.06
N THR A 114 15.86 -4.51 -7.43
CA THR A 114 16.91 -4.85 -6.47
C THR A 114 17.50 -3.58 -5.89
N TYR A 115 17.33 -3.40 -4.59
CA TYR A 115 17.95 -2.31 -3.85
C TYR A 115 19.18 -2.83 -3.11
N THR A 116 20.26 -2.05 -3.14
CA THR A 116 21.48 -2.31 -2.38
C THR A 116 21.61 -1.28 -1.28
N PHE A 117 21.63 -1.77 -0.04
CA PHE A 117 21.80 -0.95 1.15
C PHE A 117 23.22 -1.11 1.66
N GLN A 118 23.89 0.00 1.91
CA GLN A 118 25.24 0.03 2.45
C GLN A 118 25.22 0.63 3.84
N VAL A 119 25.82 -0.08 4.79
CA VAL A 119 25.94 0.39 6.18
C VAL A 119 27.43 0.53 6.51
N PRO A 120 27.89 1.77 6.78
CA PRO A 120 29.27 2.01 7.17
C PRO A 120 29.68 1.27 8.44
N SER A 121 30.98 1.13 8.65
CA SER A 121 31.55 0.67 9.91
C SER A 121 31.01 1.46 11.10
N GLY A 122 30.76 0.77 12.21
CA GLY A 122 30.30 1.37 13.46
C GLY A 122 28.83 1.84 13.44
N LYS A 123 28.07 1.49 12.40
CA LYS A 123 26.67 1.91 12.23
C LYS A 123 25.72 0.73 12.18
N LYS A 124 24.44 1.00 12.47
CA LYS A 124 23.33 0.08 12.25
C LYS A 124 22.25 0.75 11.44
N ALA A 125 21.54 -0.02 10.64
CA ALA A 125 20.44 0.46 9.83
C ALA A 125 19.26 -0.51 9.87
N PHE A 126 18.06 0.05 10.03
CA PHE A 126 16.78 -0.60 9.88
C PHE A 126 16.11 0.00 8.65
N THR A 127 15.74 -0.84 7.69
CA THR A 127 15.11 -0.43 6.44
C THR A 127 13.67 -0.88 6.42
N TYR A 128 12.76 0.03 6.07
CA TYR A 128 11.33 -0.21 6.01
C TYR A 128 10.78 0.14 4.64
N GLN A 129 9.77 -0.61 4.20
CA GLN A 129 8.94 -0.29 3.05
C GLN A 129 7.54 0.12 3.50
N GLY A 130 6.98 1.17 2.90
CA GLY A 130 5.58 1.54 3.08
C GLY A 130 4.64 0.61 2.31
N TYR A 131 3.57 0.14 2.95
CA TYR A 131 2.48 -0.57 2.28
C TYR A 131 1.10 -0.12 2.78
N ILE A 132 0.09 -0.25 1.92
CA ILE A 132 -1.30 0.12 2.23
C ILE A 132 -2.17 -1.12 2.08
N GLN A 133 -3.06 -1.38 3.04
CA GLN A 133 -3.98 -2.51 2.94
C GLN A 133 -5.14 -2.18 2.01
N LEU A 134 -5.66 -3.22 1.35
CA LEU A 134 -6.68 -3.12 0.32
C LEU A 134 -7.84 -4.05 0.65
N ALA A 135 -9.06 -3.61 0.34
CA ALA A 135 -10.24 -4.47 0.36
C ALA A 135 -11.19 -4.05 -0.76
N THR A 136 -11.90 -5.03 -1.32
CA THR A 136 -12.95 -4.76 -2.30
C THR A 136 -14.28 -4.59 -1.59
N LEU A 137 -14.94 -3.45 -1.79
CA LEU A 137 -16.28 -3.17 -1.31
C LEU A 137 -17.27 -3.31 -2.47
N VAL A 138 -18.28 -4.16 -2.29
CA VAL A 138 -19.31 -4.46 -3.29
C VAL A 138 -20.61 -3.78 -2.89
N HIS A 139 -21.22 -3.08 -3.84
CA HIS A 139 -22.60 -2.60 -3.78
C HIS A 139 -23.50 -3.52 -4.61
N THR A 140 -24.42 -4.22 -3.95
CA THR A 140 -25.40 -5.08 -4.61
C THR A 140 -26.68 -4.28 -4.84
N HIS A 141 -27.08 -4.09 -6.11
CA HIS A 141 -28.18 -3.17 -6.45
C HIS A 141 -29.55 -3.67 -6.00
N SER A 142 -29.79 -4.98 -6.05
CA SER A 142 -31.09 -5.58 -5.73
C SER A 142 -31.45 -5.48 -4.24
N SER A 143 -30.47 -5.66 -3.36
CA SER A 143 -30.62 -5.56 -1.90
C SER A 143 -30.22 -4.20 -1.34
N ASN A 144 -29.65 -3.33 -2.16
CA ASN A 144 -29.04 -2.06 -1.76
C ASN A 144 -28.08 -2.20 -0.57
N THR A 145 -27.25 -3.25 -0.58
CA THR A 145 -26.31 -3.56 0.50
C THR A 145 -24.87 -3.31 0.10
N TYR A 146 -24.05 -2.96 1.09
CA TYR A 146 -22.60 -2.82 0.96
C TYR A 146 -21.90 -3.89 1.77
N ALA A 147 -21.00 -4.64 1.15
CA ALA A 147 -20.26 -5.71 1.83
C ALA A 147 -18.83 -5.80 1.30
N PHE A 148 -17.87 -6.02 2.20
CA PHE A 148 -16.50 -6.33 1.79
C PHE A 148 -16.41 -7.77 1.29
N GLU A 149 -15.63 -7.97 0.24
CA GLU A 149 -15.20 -9.32 -0.14
C GLU A 149 -14.30 -9.91 0.96
N ALA A 150 -14.29 -11.25 1.07
CA ALA A 150 -13.54 -11.96 2.09
C ALA A 150 -12.01 -11.78 1.97
N TYR A 151 -11.54 -11.50 0.75
CA TYR A 151 -10.12 -11.38 0.44
C TYR A 151 -9.71 -9.93 0.24
N GLY A 152 -8.54 -9.59 0.77
CA GLY A 152 -7.89 -8.29 0.60
C GLY A 152 -6.54 -8.40 -0.09
N GLY A 153 -5.81 -7.31 -0.11
CA GLY A 153 -4.45 -7.26 -0.66
C GLY A 153 -3.62 -6.20 0.01
N ASN A 154 -2.37 -6.06 -0.45
CA ASN A 154 -1.50 -4.97 -0.07
C ASN A 154 -1.02 -4.23 -1.31
N LEU A 155 -0.92 -2.92 -1.21
CA LEU A 155 -0.20 -2.08 -2.15
C LEU A 155 1.16 -1.76 -1.54
N TYR A 156 2.22 -2.36 -2.07
CA TYR A 156 3.59 -2.03 -1.67
C TYR A 156 4.05 -0.79 -2.44
N THR A 157 4.45 0.24 -1.70
CA THR A 157 4.89 1.51 -2.28
C THR A 157 6.40 1.48 -2.55
N PRO A 158 6.90 2.33 -3.46
CA PRO A 158 8.34 2.51 -3.64
C PRO A 158 8.99 3.30 -2.49
N ALA A 159 8.23 3.77 -1.49
CA ALA A 159 8.85 4.48 -0.38
C ALA A 159 9.63 3.56 0.54
N LEU A 160 10.92 3.87 0.65
CA LEU A 160 11.86 3.24 1.55
C LEU A 160 12.31 4.23 2.62
N VAL A 161 12.41 3.75 3.85
CA VAL A 161 12.83 4.55 5.01
C VAL A 161 13.92 3.81 5.75
N THR A 162 15.05 4.47 5.96
CA THR A 162 16.15 3.93 6.77
C THR A 162 16.29 4.69 8.09
N ARG A 163 16.55 3.96 9.17
CA ARG A 163 16.78 4.52 10.52
C ARG A 163 17.94 3.83 11.22
N ASN A 164 18.55 4.54 12.18
CA ASN A 164 19.56 4.00 13.09
C ASN A 164 18.94 3.31 14.33
N SER A 165 17.62 3.36 14.47
CA SER A 165 16.84 2.80 15.58
C SER A 165 15.53 2.22 15.04
N PRO A 166 14.99 1.18 15.69
CA PRO A 166 13.80 0.49 15.18
C PRO A 166 12.53 1.36 15.32
N ILE A 167 11.74 1.47 14.25
CA ILE A 167 10.39 2.08 14.24
C ILE A 167 9.33 1.06 14.69
N LEU A 168 9.53 -0.19 14.31
CA LEU A 168 8.69 -1.34 14.66
C LEU A 168 9.40 -2.16 15.73
N PRO A 169 8.69 -2.71 16.74
CA PRO A 169 9.28 -3.71 17.60
C PRO A 169 9.80 -4.87 16.73
N ALA A 170 11.01 -5.33 17.05
CA ALA A 170 11.67 -6.44 16.37
C ALA A 170 10.94 -7.76 16.61
#